data_AF-A0A915I2C3-F1
#
_entry.id   AF-A0A915I2C3-F1
#
_cell.length_a   1.000
_cell.length_b   1.000
_cell.length_c   1.000
_cell.angle_alpha   90.00
_cell.angle_beta   90.00
_cell.angle_gamma   90.00
#
_symmetry.space_group_name_H-M   'P 1'
#
loop_
_entity.id
_entity.type
_entity.pdbx_description
1 polymer ?
#
loop_
_entity_poly.entity_id
_entity_poly.type
_entity_poly.pdbx_seq_one_letter_code
_entity_poly.pdbx_strand_id
1 'polypeptide(L)' 'IDNHNFTVTQVYVCEPRFEFVVPLKSVKVNEREHAVLETELNDKDCDVQWYHDEQPIV' A
#
# COMPACT_ATOMS: atom_id res chain seq x y z
N ILE A 1 19.27 14.09 -46.73
CA ILE A 1 19.38 13.59 -45.35
C ILE A 1 18.33 12.51 -45.24
N ASP A 2 18.76 11.25 -45.10
CA ASP A 2 17.87 10.09 -45.13
C ASP A 2 17.00 10.09 -43.87
N ASN A 3 15.68 10.05 -44.07
CA ASN A 3 14.67 10.27 -43.02
C ASN A 3 14.14 8.96 -42.41
N HIS A 4 14.85 7.83 -42.58
CA HIS A 4 14.27 6.48 -42.37
C HIS A 4 14.77 5.71 -41.14
N ASN A 5 15.16 6.36 -40.05
CA ASN A 5 15.49 5.62 -38.82
C ASN A 5 14.89 6.27 -37.57
N PHE A 6 13.61 6.00 -37.33
CA PHE A 6 12.96 6.24 -36.05
C PHE A 6 12.41 4.91 -35.53
N THR A 7 12.84 4.50 -34.34
CA THR A 7 12.27 3.35 -33.64
C THR A 7 11.29 3.90 -32.60
N VAL A 8 10.03 3.48 -32.69
CA VAL A 8 9.00 3.83 -31.72
C VAL A 8 8.85 2.68 -30.73
N THR A 9 8.77 3.00 -29.44
CA THR A 9 8.43 2.05 -28.38
C THR A 9 7.40 2.69 -27.46
N GLN A 10 6.62 1.86 -26.78
CA GLN A 10 5.53 2.29 -25.91
C GLN A 10 5.91 1.96 -24.46
N VAL A 11 5.86 2.97 -23.59
CA VAL A 11 6.16 2.82 -22.16
C VAL A 11 4.89 3.14 -21.38
N TYR A 12 4.58 2.30 -20.40
CA TYR A 12 3.46 2.49 -19.49
C TYR A 12 4.00 2.97 -18.14
N VAL A 13 3.48 4.08 -17.65
CA VAL A 13 3.69 4.53 -16.28
C VAL A 13 2.46 4.12 -15.50
N CYS A 14 2.61 3.17 -14.59
CA CYS A 14 1.59 2.86 -13.60
C CYS A 14 1.83 3.72 -12.35
N GLU A 15 0.76 4.08 -11.66
CA GLU A 15 0.90 4.62 -10.30
C GLU A 15 1.67 3.61 -9.43
N PRO A 16 2.51 4.10 -8.50
CA PRO A 16 3.21 3.23 -7.57
C PRO A 16 2.19 2.35 -6.84
N ARG A 17 2.51 1.06 -6.69
CA ARG A 17 1.70 0.18 -5.85
C ARG A 17 1.83 0.63 -4.40
N PHE A 18 0.72 0.70 -3.68
CA PHE A 18 0.76 0.83 -2.24
C PHE A 18 1.23 -0.48 -1.63
N GLU A 19 2.31 -0.41 -0.85
CA GLU A 19 2.95 -1.54 -0.22
C GLU A 19 3.16 -1.26 1.25
N PHE A 20 2.91 -2.28 2.08
CA PHE A 20 3.23 -2.22 3.49
C PHE A 20 4.75 -2.27 3.68
N VAL A 21 5.33 -1.17 4.13
CA VAL A 21 6.73 -1.09 4.57
C VAL A 21 6.89 -1.81 5.91
N VAL A 22 5.91 -1.65 6.81
CA VAL A 22 5.81 -2.39 8.06
C VAL A 22 4.49 -3.13 8.08
N PRO A 23 4.47 -4.47 7.92
CA PRO A 23 3.24 -5.24 7.93
C PRO A 23 2.61 -5.22 9.33
N LEU A 24 1.28 -5.32 9.37
CA LEU A 24 0.54 -5.45 10.61
C LEU A 24 0.98 -6.72 11.37
N LYS A 25 1.31 -6.56 12.66
CA LYS A 25 1.76 -7.67 13.52
C LYS A 25 0.68 -8.05 14.52
N SER A 26 0.71 -9.31 14.94
CA SER A 26 -0.11 -9.77 16.06
C SER A 26 0.32 -9.10 17.36
N VAL A 27 -0.64 -8.52 18.07
CA VAL A 27 -0.45 -7.93 19.39
C VAL A 27 -1.18 -8.78 20.43
N LYS A 28 -0.52 -9.03 21.57
CA LYS A 28 -1.13 -9.65 22.74
C LYS A 28 -1.19 -8.61 23.85
N VAL A 29 -2.37 -8.40 24.41
CA VAL A 29 -2.61 -7.51 25.56
C VAL A 29 -3.37 -8.27 26.64
N ASN A 30 -3.30 -7.80 27.88
CA ASN A 30 -4.15 -8.35 28.92
C ASN A 30 -5.58 -7.80 28.79
N GLU A 31 -6.53 -8.49 29.42
CA GLU A 31 -7.90 -8.00 29.49
C GLU A 31 -7.93 -6.61 30.14
N ARG A 32 -8.75 -5.72 29.57
CA ARG A 32 -8.94 -4.32 30.00
C ARG A 32 -7.73 -3.41 29.76
N GLU A 33 -6.70 -3.88 29.06
CA GLU A 33 -5.63 -3.02 28.55
C GLU A 33 -5.95 -2.52 27.14
N HIS A 34 -5.34 -1.39 26.77
CA HIS A 34 -5.44 -0.85 25.42
C HIS A 34 -4.54 -1.63 24.46
N ALA A 35 -5.10 -2.10 23.35
CA ALA A 35 -4.34 -2.59 22.21
C ALA A 35 -4.22 -1.50 21.15
N VAL A 36 -3.03 -1.37 20.57
CA VAL A 36 -2.77 -0.51 19.41
C VAL A 36 -2.26 -1.37 18.27
N LEU A 37 -2.94 -1.27 17.14
CA LEU A 37 -2.58 -1.92 15.89
C LEU A 37 -2.06 -0.83 14.94
N GLU A 38 -0.82 -0.97 14.47
CA GLU A 38 -0.15 0.00 13.62
C GLU A 38 0.56 -0.68 12.45
N THR A 39 0.66 0.05 11.34
CA THR A 39 1.29 -0.40 10.09
C THR A 39 1.80 0.82 9.33
N GLU A 40 2.80 0.64 8.47
CA GLU A 40 3.39 1.72 7.67
C GLU A 40 3.32 1.35 6.19
N LEU A 41 2.97 2.34 5.37
CA LEU A 41 2.86 2.24 3.91
C LEU A 41 3.99 3.03 3.23
N ASN A 42 4.28 2.68 1.99
CA ASN A 42 5.25 3.38 1.16
C ASN A 42 4.74 4.74 0.64
N ASP A 43 3.44 5.01 0.77
CA ASP A 43 2.82 6.29 0.45
C ASP A 43 1.93 6.75 1.61
N LYS A 44 2.09 8.02 2.01
CA LYS A 44 1.35 8.67 3.09
C LYS A 44 -0.05 9.10 2.66
N ASP A 45 -0.27 9.30 1.35
CA ASP A 45 -1.52 9.78 0.79
C ASP A 45 -2.43 8.60 0.36
N CYS A 46 -2.02 7.36 0.68
CA CYS A 46 -2.79 6.15 0.47
C CYS A 46 -4.07 6.15 1.34
N ASP A 47 -5.21 5.86 0.72
CA ASP A 47 -6.45 5.57 1.45
C ASP A 47 -6.33 4.23 2.19
N VAL A 48 -6.59 4.23 3.50
CA VAL A 48 -6.46 3.05 4.37
C VAL A 48 -7.82 2.64 4.92
N GLN A 49 -8.10 1.34 4.90
CA GLN A 49 -9.28 0.73 5.51
C GLN A 49 -8.86 -0.38 6.48
N TRP A 50 -9.50 -0.44 7.64
CA TRP A 50 -9.29 -1.49 8.63
C TRP A 50 -10.39 -2.53 8.56
N TYR A 51 -10.04 -3.79 8.77
CA TYR A 51 -10.99 -4.91 8.78
C TYR A 51 -10.84 -5.73 10.07
N HIS A 52 -11.96 -6.19 10.61
CA HIS A 52 -12.04 -7.13 11.71
C HIS A 52 -13.01 -8.24 11.34
N ASP A 53 -12.55 -9.50 11.38
CA ASP A 53 -13.33 -10.67 10.94
C ASP A 53 -14.00 -10.49 9.57
N GLU A 54 -13.22 -10.04 8.58
CA GLU A 54 -13.65 -9.79 7.20
C GLU A 54 -14.67 -8.64 7.03
N GLN A 55 -14.99 -7.92 8.10
CA GLN A 55 -15.87 -6.75 8.06
C GLN A 55 -15.06 -5.45 8.18
N PRO A 56 -15.36 -4.42 7.37
CA PRO A 56 -14.71 -3.13 7.50
C PRO A 56 -15.07 -2.47 8.85
N ILE A 57 -14.06 -1.95 9.53
CA ILE A 57 -14.22 -1.08 10.70
C ILE A 57 -14.35 0.34 10.17
N VAL A 58 -15.44 1.02 10.56
CA VAL A 58 -15.77 2.40 10.14
C VAL A 58 -15.22 3.42 11.13
#